data_AF-A0A357TKY7-F1
#
_entry.id   AF-A0A357TKY7-F1
#
_cell.length_a   1.000
_cell.length_b   1.000
_cell.length_c   1.000
_cell.angle_alpha   90.00
_cell.angle_beta   90.00
_cell.angle_gamma   90.00
#
_symmetry.space_group_name_H-M   'P 1'
#
loop_
_entity.id
_entity.type
_entity.pdbx_description
1 polymer ?
#
loop_
_entity_poly.entity_id
_entity_poly.type
_entity_poly.pdbx_seq_one_letter_code
_entity_poly.pdbx_strand_id
1 'polypeptide(L)'
;GRYISGQELADQLGVSRAAIWKAVTALRADGTPIEAITNRGYALPHGADLLNADAITALLAPAVAQAVQITVVDRLPGTNAALRTQATNGAPEGLVLIAQAQSAGRGRRGHSFFSPPGGLYLSILLRPAFSTRQSPQITALAAVAAARAAEQLCGTPIQIKWVNDLWKNG
;
A
#
# COMPACT_ATOMS: atom_id res chain seq x y z
N GLY A 1 5.82 5.91 -18.00
CA GLY A 1 5.16 4.62 -18.28
C GLY A 1 4.94 4.45 -19.77
N ARG A 2 4.38 3.33 -20.21
CA ARG A 2 3.96 3.15 -21.62
C ARG A 2 2.68 3.97 -21.87
N TYR A 3 2.63 4.66 -23.01
CA TYR A 3 1.42 5.34 -23.45
C TYR A 3 0.40 4.34 -23.98
N ILE A 4 -0.86 4.51 -23.57
CA ILE A 4 -2.00 3.72 -24.01
C ILE A 4 -3.05 4.67 -24.58
N SER A 5 -3.55 4.40 -25.78
CA SER A 5 -4.54 5.27 -26.40
C SER A 5 -5.87 5.23 -25.64
N GLY A 6 -6.62 6.34 -25.67
CA GLY A 6 -7.96 6.37 -25.06
C GLY A 6 -8.95 5.40 -25.73
N GLN A 7 -8.71 5.03 -26.99
CA GLN A 7 -9.51 4.01 -27.69
C GLN A 7 -9.15 2.61 -27.20
N GLU A 8 -7.86 2.30 -27.06
CA GLU A 8 -7.40 1.01 -26.56
C GLU A 8 -7.90 0.75 -25.12
N LEU A 9 -7.88 1.76 -24.24
CA LEU A 9 -8.47 1.67 -22.91
C LEU A 9 -9.99 1.45 -22.96
N ALA A 10 -10.68 2.12 -23.88
CA ALA A 10 -12.12 2.00 -24.06
C ALA A 10 -12.50 0.57 -24.49
N ASP A 11 -11.75 0.01 -25.45
CA ASP A 11 -11.95 -1.35 -25.96
C ASP A 11 -11.66 -2.40 -24.88
N GLN A 12 -10.56 -2.25 -24.11
CA GLN A 12 -10.20 -3.16 -23.03
C GLN A 12 -11.21 -3.17 -21.88
N LEU A 13 -11.79 -2.01 -21.56
CA LEU A 13 -12.72 -1.85 -20.44
C LEU A 13 -14.20 -1.97 -20.86
N GLY A 14 -14.49 -2.11 -22.15
CA GLY A 14 -15.86 -2.20 -22.67
C GLY A 14 -16.69 -0.93 -22.45
N VAL A 15 -16.06 0.25 -22.49
CA VAL A 15 -16.71 1.55 -22.28
C VAL A 15 -16.44 2.51 -23.43
N SER A 16 -17.08 3.68 -23.46
CA SER A 16 -16.82 4.69 -24.50
C SER A 16 -15.51 5.45 -24.25
N ARG A 17 -14.88 5.95 -25.33
CA ARG A 17 -13.71 6.85 -25.21
C ARG A 17 -14.01 8.12 -24.38
N ALA A 18 -15.25 8.61 -24.43
CA ALA A 18 -15.69 9.73 -23.59
C ALA A 18 -15.72 9.37 -22.10
N ALA A 19 -16.11 8.13 -21.75
CA ALA A 19 -16.05 7.62 -20.38
C ALA A 19 -14.60 7.53 -19.89
N ILE A 20 -13.67 7.06 -20.74
CA ILE A 20 -12.23 7.07 -20.43
C ILE A 20 -11.73 8.48 -20.14
N TRP A 21 -12.05 9.45 -21.01
CA TRP A 21 -11.64 10.84 -20.80
C TRP A 21 -12.18 11.41 -19.48
N LYS A 22 -13.45 11.13 -19.15
CA LYS A 22 -14.06 11.54 -17.88
C LYS A 22 -13.35 10.92 -16.67
N ALA A 23 -13.04 9.62 -16.72
CA ALA A 23 -12.34 8.91 -15.65
C ALA A 23 -10.91 9.43 -15.46
N VAL A 24 -10.15 9.62 -16.53
CA VAL A 24 -8.79 10.20 -16.47
C VAL A 24 -8.81 11.62 -15.91
N THR A 25 -9.82 12.41 -16.26
CA THR A 25 -9.98 13.77 -15.74
C THR A 25 -10.25 13.76 -14.23
N ALA A 26 -11.09 12.85 -13.74
CA ALA A 26 -11.33 12.67 -12.31
C ALA A 26 -10.05 12.25 -11.57
N LEU A 27 -9.32 11.24 -12.06
CA LEU A 27 -8.07 10.79 -11.45
C LEU A 27 -7.01 11.91 -11.35
N ARG A 28 -6.94 12.77 -12.36
CA ARG A 28 -6.06 13.96 -12.34
C ARG A 28 -6.50 14.99 -11.31
N ALA A 29 -7.81 15.21 -11.16
CA ALA A 29 -8.35 16.11 -10.15
C ALA A 29 -8.02 15.62 -8.73
N ASP A 30 -7.98 14.30 -8.53
CA ASP A 30 -7.59 13.64 -7.28
C ASP A 30 -6.05 13.58 -7.08
N GLY A 31 -5.27 14.26 -7.93
CA GLY A 31 -3.82 14.38 -7.78
C GLY A 31 -3.01 13.26 -8.42
N THR A 32 -3.63 12.33 -9.16
CA THR A 32 -2.89 11.32 -9.92
C THR A 32 -2.18 11.99 -11.11
N PRO A 33 -0.83 11.99 -11.17
CA PRO A 33 -0.09 12.60 -12.25
C PRO A 33 -0.22 11.73 -13.49
N ILE A 34 -1.28 11.91 -14.29
CA ILE A 34 -1.43 11.23 -15.59
C ILE A 34 -0.93 12.19 -16.67
N GLU A 35 0.04 11.78 -17.47
CA GLU A 35 0.46 12.48 -18.70
C GLU A 35 -0.53 12.18 -19.82
N ALA A 36 -0.83 13.17 -20.67
CA ALA A 36 -1.60 12.95 -21.89
C ALA A 36 -0.89 13.63 -23.05
N ILE A 37 -0.66 12.88 -24.12
CA ILE A 37 -0.08 13.39 -25.36
C ILE A 37 -1.06 13.13 -26.50
N THR A 38 -1.34 14.18 -27.28
CA THR A 38 -2.16 14.10 -28.50
C THR A 38 -1.60 13.01 -29.42
N ASN A 39 -2.49 12.15 -29.95
CA ASN A 39 -2.14 11.00 -30.80
C ASN A 39 -1.25 9.90 -30.16
N ARG A 40 -1.01 9.94 -28.84
CA ARG A 40 -0.37 8.84 -28.09
C ARG A 40 -1.23 8.30 -26.95
N GLY A 41 -2.08 9.14 -26.36
CA GLY A 41 -2.98 8.76 -25.27
C GLY A 41 -2.42 9.13 -23.90
N TYR A 42 -2.62 8.24 -22.92
CA TYR A 42 -2.36 8.49 -21.51
C TYR A 42 -1.21 7.61 -20.98
N ALA A 43 -0.45 8.14 -20.03
CA ALA A 43 0.56 7.37 -19.30
C ALA A 43 0.70 7.89 -17.87
N LEU A 44 1.09 7.02 -16.94
CA LEU A 44 1.71 7.48 -15.69
C LEU A 44 3.18 7.84 -15.97
N PRO A 45 3.72 8.95 -15.41
CA PRO A 45 5.11 9.33 -15.52
C PRO A 45 6.04 8.18 -15.15
N HIS A 46 7.22 8.17 -15.75
CA HIS A 46 8.26 7.24 -15.34
C HIS A 46 8.73 7.62 -13.93
N GLY A 47 8.67 6.67 -12.98
CA GLY A 47 9.01 6.93 -11.57
C GLY A 47 7.88 7.49 -10.71
N ALA A 48 6.64 7.50 -11.20
CA ALA A 48 5.47 7.80 -10.35
C ALA A 48 5.30 6.70 -9.28
N ASP A 49 5.79 6.94 -8.07
CA ASP A 49 5.66 6.06 -6.92
C ASP A 49 4.36 6.38 -6.16
N LEU A 50 3.24 6.01 -6.78
CA LEU A 50 1.90 6.33 -6.27
C LEU A 50 1.30 5.11 -5.58
N LEU A 51 0.89 5.31 -4.34
CA LEU A 51 0.05 4.36 -3.64
C LEU A 51 -1.41 4.77 -3.84
N ASN A 52 -2.23 3.85 -4.33
CA ASN A 52 -3.66 4.06 -4.53
C ASN A 52 -4.43 2.84 -4.01
N ALA A 53 -5.44 3.07 -3.16
CA ALA A 53 -6.18 2.01 -2.49
C ALA A 53 -6.89 1.09 -3.48
N ASP A 54 -7.51 1.64 -4.53
CA ASP A 54 -8.25 0.88 -5.53
C ASP A 54 -7.32 0.03 -6.40
N ALA A 55 -6.19 0.61 -6.83
CA ALA A 55 -5.17 -0.09 -7.60
C ALA A 55 -4.56 -1.26 -6.80
N ILE A 56 -4.28 -1.06 -5.51
CA ILE A 56 -3.80 -2.12 -4.62
C ILE A 56 -4.89 -3.20 -4.49
N THR A 57 -6.13 -2.81 -4.22
CA THR A 57 -7.26 -3.74 -4.03
C THR A 57 -7.50 -4.59 -5.29
N ALA A 58 -7.39 -4.00 -6.48
CA ALA A 58 -7.55 -4.71 -7.75
C ALA A 58 -6.48 -5.80 -8.00
N LEU A 59 -5.33 -5.71 -7.34
CA LEU A 59 -4.25 -6.69 -7.46
C LEU A 59 -4.30 -7.79 -6.38
N LEU A 60 -5.19 -7.66 -5.39
CA LEU A 60 -5.33 -8.66 -4.34
C LEU A 60 -6.15 -9.86 -4.82
N ALA A 61 -5.86 -11.03 -4.25
CA ALA A 61 -6.72 -12.20 -4.41
C ALA A 61 -8.15 -11.85 -3.92
N PRO A 62 -9.23 -12.28 -4.60
CA PRO A 62 -10.59 -11.84 -4.29
C PRO A 62 -10.99 -12.01 -2.81
N ALA A 63 -10.61 -13.13 -2.19
CA ALA A 63 -10.89 -13.39 -0.79
C ALA A 63 -10.19 -12.39 0.15
N VAL A 64 -8.98 -11.95 -0.20
CA VAL A 64 -8.23 -10.94 0.59
C VAL A 64 -8.85 -9.57 0.38
N ALA A 65 -9.16 -9.20 -0.87
CA ALA A 65 -9.78 -7.92 -1.21
C ALA A 65 -11.12 -7.70 -0.45
N GLN A 66 -11.89 -8.78 -0.24
CA GLN A 66 -13.13 -8.73 0.54
C GLN A 66 -12.91 -8.64 2.05
N ALA A 67 -11.77 -9.11 2.54
CA ALA A 67 -11.45 -9.17 3.96
C ALA A 67 -10.76 -7.91 4.50
N VAL A 68 -10.25 -7.03 3.61
CA VAL A 68 -9.50 -5.83 4.01
C VAL A 68 -10.16 -4.55 3.54
N GLN A 69 -9.98 -3.48 4.30
CA GLN A 69 -10.38 -2.13 3.94
C GLN A 69 -9.13 -1.26 3.91
N ILE A 70 -8.68 -0.92 2.70
CA ILE A 70 -7.41 -0.21 2.48
C ILE A 70 -7.67 1.29 2.41
N THR A 71 -6.96 2.04 3.24
CA THR A 71 -6.86 3.49 3.14
C THR A 71 -5.42 3.88 2.86
N VAL A 72 -5.22 4.74 1.88
CA VAL A 72 -3.91 5.34 1.58
C VAL A 72 -3.99 6.84 1.89
N VAL A 73 -2.97 7.36 2.58
CA VAL A 73 -2.84 8.79 2.89
C VAL A 73 -1.45 9.31 2.51
N ASP A 74 -1.34 10.60 2.22
CA ASP A 74 -0.05 11.20 1.88
C ASP A 74 0.89 11.27 3.09
N ARG A 75 0.40 11.81 4.21
CA ARG A 75 1.20 11.99 5.41
C ARG A 75 0.35 11.99 6.66
N LEU A 76 0.86 11.36 7.71
CA LEU A 76 0.30 11.38 9.06
C LEU A 76 1.40 11.19 10.12
N PRO A 77 1.13 11.37 11.42
CA PRO A 77 2.12 11.11 12.47
C PRO A 77 2.65 9.67 12.45
N GLY A 78 1.77 8.67 12.37
CA GLY A 78 2.17 7.29 12.12
C GLY A 78 0.99 6.35 11.92
N THR A 79 1.15 5.36 11.03
CA THR A 79 0.08 4.42 10.64
C THR A 79 -0.37 3.55 11.82
N ASN A 80 0.57 2.98 12.56
CA ASN A 80 0.27 2.13 13.72
C ASN A 80 -0.43 2.91 14.85
N ALA A 81 -0.05 4.17 15.09
CA ALA A 81 -0.69 5.01 16.09
C ALA A 81 -2.13 5.35 15.69
N ALA A 82 -2.36 5.69 14.42
CA ALA A 82 -3.70 5.97 13.90
C ALA A 82 -4.61 4.74 13.97
N LEU A 83 -4.15 3.57 13.52
CA LEU A 83 -4.94 2.33 13.61
C LEU A 83 -5.19 1.90 15.07
N ARG A 84 -4.24 2.13 15.99
CA ARG A 84 -4.48 1.89 17.42
C ARG A 84 -5.65 2.71 17.95
N THR A 85 -5.71 4.01 17.61
CA THR A 85 -6.83 4.87 18.00
C THR A 85 -8.15 4.35 17.43
N GLN A 86 -8.19 3.97 16.15
CA GLN A 86 -9.39 3.40 15.54
C GLN A 86 -9.80 2.07 16.20
N ALA A 87 -8.83 1.22 16.53
CA ALA A 87 -9.07 -0.05 17.22
C ALA A 87 -9.71 0.15 18.60
N THR A 88 -9.23 1.13 19.37
CA THR A 88 -9.81 1.54 20.66
C THR A 88 -11.25 2.05 20.49
N ASN A 89 -11.55 2.72 19.37
CA ASN A 89 -12.89 3.19 19.04
C ASN A 89 -13.81 2.09 18.45
N GLY A 90 -13.39 0.83 18.48
CA GLY A 90 -14.22 -0.30 18.06
C GLY A 90 -14.15 -0.66 16.58
N ALA A 91 -13.16 -0.14 15.83
CA ALA A 91 -12.98 -0.51 14.44
C ALA A 91 -12.84 -2.03 14.22
N PRO A 92 -13.39 -2.59 13.14
CA PRO A 92 -13.34 -4.03 12.86
C PRO A 92 -11.93 -4.50 12.47
N GLU A 93 -11.72 -5.82 12.47
CA GLU A 93 -10.55 -6.42 11.84
C GLU A 93 -10.51 -6.09 10.33
N GLY A 94 -9.31 -6.08 9.74
CA GLY A 94 -9.13 -5.92 8.30
C GLY A 94 -8.86 -4.48 7.86
N LEU A 95 -8.84 -3.50 8.78
CA LEU A 95 -8.40 -2.15 8.43
C LEU A 95 -6.91 -2.15 8.09
N VAL A 96 -6.58 -1.64 6.92
CA VAL A 96 -5.22 -1.47 6.42
C VAL A 96 -4.98 0.01 6.17
N LEU A 97 -4.00 0.59 6.86
CA LEU A 97 -3.60 1.97 6.67
C LEU A 97 -2.20 2.03 6.09
N ILE A 98 -2.09 2.68 4.94
CA ILE A 98 -0.84 2.88 4.21
C ILE A 98 -0.58 4.38 4.13
N ALA A 99 0.67 4.78 4.32
CA ALA A 99 1.07 6.17 4.18
C ALA A 99 2.26 6.31 3.24
N GLN A 100 2.30 7.40 2.47
CA GLN A 100 3.49 7.75 1.69
C GLN A 100 4.61 8.28 2.58
N ALA A 101 4.30 8.92 3.71
CA ALA A 101 5.27 9.40 4.69
C ALA A 101 4.71 9.43 6.12
N GLN A 102 5.58 9.34 7.13
CA GLN A 102 5.21 9.54 8.53
C GLN A 102 6.00 10.70 9.15
N SER A 103 5.32 11.65 9.79
CA SER A 103 5.98 12.79 10.46
C SER A 103 6.50 12.46 11.87
N ALA A 104 5.99 11.39 12.48
CA ALA A 104 6.37 10.94 13.82
C ALA A 104 6.40 9.41 13.89
N GLY A 105 6.99 8.76 12.87
CA GLY A 105 7.16 7.32 12.81
C GLY A 105 7.88 6.80 14.05
N ARG A 106 7.40 5.67 14.61
CA ARG A 106 7.95 5.07 15.84
C ARG A 106 8.28 3.60 15.62
N GLY A 107 9.49 3.23 15.99
CA GLY A 107 9.95 1.86 16.10
C GLY A 107 9.73 1.29 17.51
N ARG A 108 10.44 0.21 17.82
CA ARG A 108 10.38 -0.42 19.15
C ARG A 108 10.97 0.48 20.23
N ARG A 109 10.49 0.30 21.46
CA ARG A 109 10.99 1.01 22.67
C ARG A 109 11.02 2.54 22.54
N GLY A 110 10.15 3.10 21.69
CA GLY A 110 10.01 4.55 21.53
C GLY A 110 11.04 5.20 20.62
N HIS A 111 11.92 4.42 19.97
CA HIS A 111 12.83 4.98 18.97
C HIS A 111 12.08 5.60 17.80
N SER A 112 12.58 6.70 17.27
CA SER A 112 12.10 7.28 16.02
C SER A 112 12.34 6.30 14.86
N PHE A 113 11.37 6.21 13.97
CA PHE A 113 11.49 5.47 12.72
C PHE A 113 11.40 6.49 11.58
N PHE A 114 12.52 6.70 10.88
CA PHE A 114 12.60 7.66 9.77
C PHE A 114 11.68 7.19 8.64
N SER A 115 10.80 8.07 8.17
CA SER A 115 9.74 7.69 7.23
C SER A 115 9.45 8.76 6.17
N PRO A 116 10.41 9.11 5.30
CA PRO A 116 10.20 10.04 4.20
C PRO A 116 9.35 9.41 3.06
N PRO A 117 8.86 10.21 2.10
CA PRO A 117 8.33 9.68 0.83
C PRO A 117 9.29 8.68 0.16
N GLY A 118 8.73 7.68 -0.54
CA GLY A 118 9.48 6.63 -1.24
C GLY A 118 9.67 5.32 -0.45
N GLY A 119 9.04 5.20 0.72
CA GLY A 119 8.99 3.97 1.51
C GLY A 119 7.56 3.44 1.65
N LEU A 120 7.42 2.17 2.05
CA LEU A 120 6.12 1.56 2.37
C LEU A 120 5.88 1.59 3.88
N TYR A 121 5.00 2.47 4.34
CA TYR A 121 4.57 2.52 5.74
C TYR A 121 3.16 1.98 5.87
N LEU A 122 3.03 0.78 6.44
CA LEU A 122 1.79 0.02 6.47
C LEU A 122 1.47 -0.44 7.89
N SER A 123 0.20 -0.47 8.25
CA SER A 123 -0.29 -1.14 9.44
C SER A 123 -1.60 -1.86 9.13
N ILE A 124 -1.82 -3.01 9.77
CA ILE A 124 -3.01 -3.85 9.61
C ILE A 124 -3.62 -4.09 10.99
N LEU A 125 -4.92 -3.86 11.13
CA LEU A 125 -5.67 -4.16 12.34
C LEU A 125 -6.15 -5.61 12.32
N LEU A 126 -5.67 -6.41 13.27
CA LEU A 126 -6.07 -7.80 13.49
C LEU A 126 -6.76 -7.95 14.86
N ARG A 127 -7.72 -8.85 14.95
CA ARG A 127 -8.43 -9.26 16.18
C ARG A 127 -8.40 -10.79 16.33
N PRO A 128 -7.20 -11.39 16.43
CA PRO A 128 -7.07 -12.84 16.50
C PRO A 128 -7.75 -13.41 17.75
N ALA A 129 -8.41 -14.56 17.60
CA ALA A 129 -9.05 -15.29 18.68
C ALA A 129 -8.05 -16.15 19.49
N PHE A 130 -6.90 -15.59 19.87
CA PHE A 130 -5.91 -16.26 20.71
C PHE A 130 -5.35 -15.34 21.79
N SER A 131 -4.72 -15.94 22.81
CA SER A 131 -4.27 -15.20 24.00
C SER A 131 -3.13 -14.23 23.69
N THR A 132 -3.02 -13.15 24.47
CA THR A 132 -1.93 -12.18 24.34
C THR A 132 -0.53 -12.78 24.55
N ARG A 133 -0.43 -13.95 25.21
CA ARG A 133 0.81 -14.72 25.33
C ARG A 133 1.32 -15.25 23.99
N GLN A 134 0.43 -15.41 23.01
CA GLN A 134 0.75 -15.88 21.66
C GLN A 134 1.08 -14.75 20.68
N SER A 135 0.96 -13.48 21.09
CA SER A 135 1.30 -12.31 20.26
C SER A 135 2.70 -12.35 19.59
N PRO A 136 3.76 -12.92 20.20
CA PRO A 136 5.05 -13.07 19.52
C PRO A 136 4.97 -13.88 18.21
N GLN A 137 4.01 -14.81 18.10
CA GLN A 137 3.81 -15.61 16.89
C GLN A 137 3.36 -14.73 15.72
N ILE A 138 2.54 -13.71 15.95
CA ILE A 138 2.15 -12.73 14.91
C ILE A 138 3.39 -12.02 14.37
N THR A 139 4.30 -11.62 15.28
CA THR A 139 5.53 -10.92 14.88
C THR A 139 6.39 -11.81 13.97
N ALA A 140 6.55 -13.08 14.33
CA ALA A 140 7.29 -14.04 13.51
C ALA A 140 6.61 -14.29 12.15
N LEU A 141 5.28 -14.45 12.13
CA LEU A 141 4.52 -14.62 10.89
C LEU A 141 4.65 -13.39 9.97
N ALA A 142 4.54 -12.19 10.52
CA ALA A 142 4.69 -10.94 9.79
C ALA A 142 6.11 -10.80 9.20
N ALA A 143 7.15 -11.14 9.97
CA ALA A 143 8.53 -11.11 9.49
C ALA A 143 8.74 -12.09 8.32
N VAL A 144 8.24 -13.33 8.42
CA VAL A 144 8.34 -14.32 7.35
C VAL A 144 7.56 -13.90 6.10
N ALA A 145 6.34 -13.38 6.27
CA ALA A 145 5.53 -12.90 5.15
C ALA A 145 6.21 -11.73 4.41
N ALA A 146 6.71 -10.74 5.16
CA ALA A 146 7.41 -9.60 4.60
C ALA A 146 8.73 -10.00 3.92
N ALA A 147 9.50 -10.93 4.52
CA ALA A 147 10.73 -11.45 3.91
C ALA A 147 10.43 -12.12 2.57
N ARG A 148 9.45 -13.03 2.51
CA ARG A 148 9.07 -13.72 1.27
C ARG A 148 8.61 -12.75 0.19
N ALA A 149 7.80 -11.76 0.55
CA ALA A 149 7.36 -10.73 -0.39
C ALA A 149 8.55 -9.93 -0.94
N ALA A 150 9.47 -9.50 -0.08
CA ALA A 150 10.67 -8.78 -0.48
C ALA A 150 11.62 -9.64 -1.35
N GLU A 151 11.82 -10.91 -1.01
CA GLU A 151 12.61 -11.85 -1.80
C GLU A 151 12.04 -12.05 -3.20
N GLN A 152 10.72 -12.25 -3.30
CA GLN A 152 10.03 -12.41 -4.58
C GLN A 152 10.16 -11.17 -5.47
N LEU A 153 10.05 -9.98 -4.88
CA LEU A 153 10.13 -8.72 -5.63
C LEU A 153 11.57 -8.34 -6.01
N CYS A 154 12.52 -8.56 -5.10
CA CYS A 154 13.91 -8.14 -5.30
C CYS A 154 14.80 -9.20 -5.95
N GLY A 155 14.35 -10.46 -6.03
CA GLY A 155 15.12 -11.57 -6.56
C GLY A 155 16.38 -11.89 -5.75
N THR A 156 16.43 -11.50 -4.48
CA THR A 156 17.59 -11.67 -3.60
C THR A 156 17.17 -12.15 -2.22
N PRO A 157 17.95 -13.04 -1.56
CA PRO A 157 17.63 -13.51 -0.21
C PRO A 157 17.51 -12.37 0.81
N ILE A 158 16.55 -12.48 1.73
CA ILE A 158 16.31 -11.53 2.82
C ILE A 158 16.44 -12.27 4.15
N GLN A 159 17.29 -11.76 5.03
CA GLN A 159 17.49 -12.35 6.35
C GLN A 159 16.50 -11.75 7.35
N ILE A 160 16.03 -12.57 8.30
CA ILE A 160 15.24 -12.08 9.43
C ILE A 160 16.19 -11.87 10.61
N LYS A 161 16.42 -10.60 10.97
CA LYS A 161 17.07 -10.23 12.22
C LYS A 161 16.04 -10.37 13.33
N TRP A 162 16.22 -11.41 14.12
CA TRP A 162 15.22 -11.88 15.08
C TRP A 162 14.80 -10.79 16.07
N VAL A 163 13.50 -10.56 16.32
CA VAL A 163 12.29 -11.24 15.78
C VAL A 163 11.62 -10.53 14.61
N ASN A 164 11.93 -9.26 14.38
CA ASN A 164 10.97 -8.33 13.77
C ASN A 164 11.57 -7.45 12.68
N ASP A 165 12.86 -7.57 12.40
CA ASP A 165 13.54 -6.73 11.43
C ASP A 165 14.01 -7.58 10.26
N LEU A 166 13.87 -7.05 9.04
CA LEU A 166 14.44 -7.64 7.85
C LEU A 166 15.79 -6.99 7.57
N TRP A 167 16.72 -7.80 7.07
CA TRP A 167 18.09 -7.39 6.87
C TRP A 167 18.62 -7.88 5.53
N LYS A 168 19.35 -7.01 4.85
CA LYS A 168 20.06 -7.33 3.60
C LYS A 168 21.39 -6.57 3.59
N ASN A 169 22.47 -7.29 3.28
CA ASN A 169 23.80 -6.74 2.97
C ASN A 169 24.54 -5.96 4.07
N GLY A 170 24.25 -6.18 5.36
CA GLY A 170 25.04 -5.56 6.43
C GLY A 170 24.66 -4.11 6.68
#